data_AF-A0A9W6YAZ6-F1
#
_entry.id   AF-A0A9W6YAZ6-F1
#
_cell.length_a   1.000
_cell.length_b   1.000
_cell.length_c   1.000
_cell.angle_alpha   90.00
_cell.angle_beta   90.00
_cell.angle_gamma   90.00
#
_symmetry.space_group_name_H-M   'P 1'
#
loop_
_entity.id
_entity.type
_entity.pdbx_description
1 polymer ?
#
loop_
_entity_poly.entity_id
_entity_poly.type
_entity_poly.pdbx_seq_one_letter_code
_entity_poly.pdbx_strand_id
1 'polypeptide(L)'
;MTTCRSLYSTRIREFDEDMKAAGRHILLLLDNASSHELSDESGELSNVTVRKLPPNTTSHVQPMDAGVIATLKSGYNEKHIELAINRVDPDMPDTTPDGKSIYHVEELQAMEWIKEAWAEVDATVIENCFRKAGVVFADDKENKAPPARRGGYLFGIYLRCE
;
A
#
# COMPACT_ATOMS: atom_id res chain seq x y z
N MET A 1 -10.19 -13.02 -20.37
CA MET A 1 -9.74 -11.68 -19.90
C MET A 1 -10.19 -11.51 -18.47
N THR A 2 -9.27 -11.53 -17.51
CA THR A 2 -9.57 -11.21 -16.10
C THR A 2 -9.71 -9.70 -15.99
N THR A 3 -10.83 -9.20 -15.47
CA THR A 3 -11.05 -7.76 -15.30
C THR A 3 -10.40 -7.30 -14.00
N CYS A 4 -10.11 -5.99 -13.87
CA CYS A 4 -9.61 -5.41 -12.62
C CYS A 4 -10.55 -5.73 -11.43
N ARG A 5 -11.86 -5.75 -11.70
CA ARG A 5 -12.89 -6.11 -10.72
C ARG A 5 -12.76 -7.55 -10.21
N SER A 6 -12.53 -8.52 -11.10
CA SER A 6 -12.39 -9.92 -10.68
C SER A 6 -11.09 -10.16 -9.94
N LEU A 7 -9.99 -9.49 -10.31
CA LEU A 7 -8.75 -9.51 -9.52
C LEU A 7 -8.95 -8.94 -8.11
N TYR A 8 -9.58 -7.77 -8.00
CA TYR A 8 -9.88 -7.14 -6.72
C TYR A 8 -10.74 -8.06 -5.83
N SER A 9 -11.79 -8.65 -6.42
CA SER A 9 -12.69 -9.58 -5.73
C SER A 9 -11.96 -10.82 -5.20
N THR A 10 -11.05 -11.41 -6.00
CA THR A 10 -10.20 -12.52 -5.55
C THR A 10 -9.29 -12.10 -4.40
N ARG A 11 -8.61 -10.95 -4.52
CA ARG A 11 -7.68 -10.47 -3.49
C ARG A 11 -8.36 -10.15 -2.17
N ILE A 12 -9.53 -9.53 -2.19
CA ILE A 12 -10.27 -9.23 -0.96
C ILE A 12 -10.74 -10.50 -0.25
N ARG A 13 -11.07 -11.56 -0.99
CA ARG A 13 -11.42 -12.86 -0.40
C ARG A 13 -10.24 -13.57 0.24
N GLU A 14 -9.10 -13.61 -0.46
CA GLU A 14 -7.86 -14.14 0.11
C GLU A 14 -7.53 -13.42 1.42
N PHE A 15 -7.69 -12.10 1.41
CA PHE A 15 -7.49 -11.27 2.59
C PHE A 15 -8.53 -11.53 3.72
N ASP A 16 -9.81 -11.76 3.38
CA ASP A 16 -10.83 -12.14 4.37
C ASP A 16 -10.50 -13.46 5.06
N GLU A 17 -10.08 -14.47 4.29
CA GLU A 17 -9.67 -15.78 4.83
C GLU A 17 -8.41 -15.65 5.68
N ASP A 18 -7.45 -14.81 5.31
CA ASP A 18 -6.29 -14.50 6.15
C ASP A 18 -6.70 -13.85 7.49
N MET A 19 -7.66 -12.92 7.47
CA MET A 19 -8.15 -12.27 8.68
C MET A 19 -8.93 -13.24 9.56
N LYS A 20 -9.72 -14.13 8.95
CA LYS A 20 -10.44 -15.21 9.63
C LYS A 20 -9.49 -16.21 10.26
N ALA A 21 -8.45 -16.64 9.54
CA ALA A 21 -7.40 -17.52 10.06
C ALA A 21 -6.64 -16.86 11.22
N ALA A 22 -6.47 -15.53 11.19
CA ALA A 22 -5.89 -14.74 12.27
C ALA A 22 -6.87 -14.45 13.42
N GLY A 23 -8.17 -14.79 13.30
CA GLY A 23 -9.20 -14.49 14.29
C GLY A 23 -9.48 -12.98 14.44
N ARG A 24 -9.36 -12.20 13.36
CA ARG A 24 -9.48 -10.73 13.37
C ARG A 24 -10.70 -10.28 12.59
N HIS A 25 -11.42 -9.30 13.13
CA HIS A 25 -12.43 -8.54 12.40
C HIS A 25 -11.90 -7.13 12.15
N ILE A 26 -11.94 -6.70 10.89
CA ILE A 26 -11.35 -5.43 10.47
C ILE A 26 -12.27 -4.61 9.57
N LEU A 27 -12.10 -3.30 9.63
CA LEU A 27 -12.69 -2.34 8.70
C LEU A 27 -11.66 -1.92 7.67
N LEU A 28 -11.93 -2.18 6.38
CA LEU A 28 -11.13 -1.73 5.25
C LEU A 28 -11.76 -0.49 4.62
N LEU A 29 -11.07 0.64 4.72
CA LEU A 29 -11.48 1.91 4.10
C LEU A 29 -10.83 2.05 2.72
N LEU A 30 -11.65 2.29 1.69
CA LEU A 30 -11.19 2.43 0.30
C LEU A 30 -11.74 3.69 -0.34
N ASP A 31 -11.09 4.16 -1.40
CA ASP A 31 -11.63 5.22 -2.24
C ASP A 31 -12.89 4.75 -3.01
N ASN A 32 -13.55 5.68 -3.69
CA ASN A 32 -14.74 5.38 -4.48
C ASN A 32 -14.43 4.92 -5.92
N ALA A 33 -13.28 4.30 -6.18
CA ALA A 33 -12.96 3.79 -7.51
C ALA A 33 -13.91 2.64 -7.92
N SER A 34 -14.27 2.60 -9.21
CA SER A 34 -15.15 1.56 -9.77
C SER A 34 -14.49 0.18 -9.78
N SER A 35 -13.14 0.12 -9.75
CA SER A 35 -12.38 -1.11 -9.59
C SER A 35 -12.58 -1.78 -8.23
N HIS A 36 -13.01 -1.04 -7.21
CA HIS A 36 -13.28 -1.55 -5.85
C HIS A 36 -14.71 -2.05 -5.67
N GLU A 37 -15.46 -2.24 -6.76
CA GLU A 37 -16.74 -2.94 -6.70
C GLU A 37 -16.50 -4.44 -6.56
N LEU A 38 -17.08 -5.04 -5.53
CA LEU A 38 -17.14 -6.49 -5.44
C LEU A 38 -18.11 -6.99 -6.51
N SER A 39 -17.73 -8.03 -7.26
CA SER A 39 -18.67 -8.71 -8.14
C SER A 39 -19.70 -9.49 -7.30
N ASP A 40 -20.90 -9.72 -7.82
CA ASP A 40 -21.90 -10.58 -7.16
C ASP A 40 -21.37 -11.99 -6.86
N GLU A 41 -20.41 -12.43 -7.68
CA GLU A 41 -19.68 -13.69 -7.50
C GLU A 41 -18.73 -13.69 -6.30
N SER A 42 -18.55 -12.56 -5.60
CA SER A 42 -17.65 -12.36 -4.44
C SER A 42 -18.22 -12.89 -3.13
N GLY A 43 -19.53 -13.18 -3.07
CA GLY A 43 -20.17 -13.60 -1.82
C GLY A 43 -20.01 -12.57 -0.70
N GLU A 44 -20.45 -12.95 0.50
CA GLU A 44 -20.31 -12.10 1.68
C GLU A 44 -18.96 -12.33 2.37
N LEU A 45 -18.32 -11.24 2.80
CA LEU A 45 -17.09 -11.27 3.59
C LEU A 45 -17.44 -11.45 5.06
N SER A 46 -16.67 -12.27 5.77
CA SER A 46 -16.99 -12.66 7.16
C SER A 46 -16.18 -11.88 8.20
N ASN A 47 -14.97 -11.48 7.86
CA ASN A 47 -13.98 -10.91 8.76
C ASN A 47 -13.49 -9.51 8.32
N VAL A 48 -13.75 -9.14 7.06
CA VAL A 48 -13.42 -7.85 6.48
C VAL A 48 -14.70 -7.11 6.12
N THR A 49 -14.94 -5.98 6.79
CA THR A 49 -15.99 -5.03 6.38
C THR A 49 -15.36 -3.97 5.47
N VAL A 50 -15.79 -3.89 4.22
CA VAL A 50 -15.33 -2.86 3.29
C VAL A 50 -16.24 -1.64 3.35
N ARG A 51 -15.67 -0.44 3.51
CA ARG A 51 -16.40 0.83 3.40
C ARG A 51 -15.68 1.77 2.43
N LYS A 52 -16.46 2.35 1.52
CA LYS A 52 -15.97 3.38 0.59
C LYS A 52 -16.04 4.75 1.24
N LEU A 53 -15.01 5.54 1.06
CA LEU A 53 -14.96 6.94 1.46
C LEU A 53 -15.91 7.78 0.57
N PRO A 54 -16.44 8.90 1.08
CA PRO A 54 -17.24 9.80 0.27
C PRO A 54 -16.44 10.28 -0.95
N PRO A 55 -17.09 10.49 -2.11
CA PRO A 55 -16.41 11.00 -3.29
C PRO A 55 -15.74 12.35 -3.02
N ASN A 56 -14.58 12.58 -3.68
CA ASN A 56 -13.82 13.84 -3.62
C ASN A 56 -13.23 14.23 -2.24
N THR A 57 -12.90 13.26 -1.38
CA THR A 57 -12.32 13.50 -0.05
C THR A 57 -10.81 13.19 0.05
N THR A 58 -10.14 13.04 -1.09
CA THR A 58 -8.86 12.31 -1.25
C THR A 58 -7.77 12.72 -0.28
N SER A 59 -7.43 14.01 -0.12
CA SER A 59 -6.35 14.38 0.82
C SER A 59 -6.77 14.49 2.29
N HIS A 60 -8.07 14.60 2.59
CA HIS A 60 -8.56 14.89 3.93
C HIS A 60 -8.89 13.65 4.75
N VAL A 61 -9.36 12.58 4.10
CA VAL A 61 -9.90 11.40 4.81
C VAL A 61 -9.17 10.12 4.43
N GLN A 62 -8.37 10.11 3.35
CA GLN A 62 -7.65 8.92 2.91
C GLN A 62 -6.18 8.95 3.39
N PRO A 63 -5.78 8.11 4.35
CA PRO A 63 -4.42 8.11 4.89
C PRO A 63 -3.33 7.90 3.82
N MET A 64 -3.63 7.08 2.81
CA MET A 64 -2.69 6.82 1.71
C MET A 64 -2.34 8.10 0.94
N ASP A 65 -3.33 8.97 0.72
CA ASP A 65 -3.17 10.26 0.04
C ASP A 65 -2.69 11.38 0.98
N ALA A 66 -2.83 11.18 2.30
CA ALA A 66 -2.42 12.14 3.32
C ALA A 66 -0.88 12.25 3.47
N GLY A 67 -0.11 11.30 2.92
CA GLY A 67 1.35 11.36 2.89
C GLY A 67 2.08 10.05 2.62
N VAL A 68 1.44 8.88 2.78
CA VAL A 68 2.09 7.57 2.58
C VAL A 68 2.56 7.40 1.13
N ILE A 69 1.69 7.66 0.15
CA ILE A 69 2.04 7.57 -1.27
C ILE A 69 3.13 8.58 -1.64
N ALA A 70 3.07 9.79 -1.09
CA ALA A 70 4.07 10.82 -1.34
C ALA A 70 5.46 10.40 -0.82
N THR A 71 5.51 9.80 0.37
CA THR A 71 6.75 9.29 0.98
C THR A 71 7.34 8.15 0.16
N LEU A 72 6.51 7.18 -0.25
CA LEU A 72 6.93 6.09 -1.13
C LEU A 72 7.49 6.60 -2.45
N LYS A 73 6.79 7.55 -3.10
CA LYS A 73 7.25 8.17 -4.35
C LYS A 73 8.57 8.92 -4.17
N SER A 74 8.78 9.56 -3.01
CA SER A 74 10.04 10.23 -2.71
C SER A 74 11.21 9.25 -2.68
N GLY A 75 11.09 8.12 -1.98
CA GLY A 75 12.14 7.09 -1.93
C GLY A 75 12.42 6.45 -3.29
N TYR A 76 11.38 6.22 -4.10
CA TYR A 76 11.56 5.78 -5.49
C TYR A 76 12.31 6.83 -6.33
N ASN A 77 11.90 8.10 -6.24
CA ASN A 77 12.48 9.18 -7.03
C ASN A 77 13.95 9.43 -6.67
N GLU A 78 14.34 9.26 -5.41
CA GLU A 78 15.73 9.36 -4.98
C GLU A 78 16.61 8.36 -5.73
N LYS A 79 16.22 7.07 -5.73
CA LYS A 79 16.91 6.01 -6.47
C LYS A 79 16.92 6.26 -7.98
N HIS A 80 15.82 6.78 -8.52
CA HIS A 80 15.69 7.09 -9.95
C HIS A 80 16.62 8.23 -10.38
N ILE A 81 16.74 9.28 -9.57
CA ILE A 81 17.64 10.41 -9.83
C ILE A 81 19.09 9.97 -9.63
N GLU A 82 19.39 9.19 -8.60
CA GLU A 82 20.73 8.65 -8.36
C GLU A 82 21.23 7.81 -9.55
N LEU A 83 20.37 6.94 -10.10
CA LEU A 83 20.70 6.19 -11.33
C LEU A 83 21.04 7.11 -12.50
N ALA A 84 20.25 8.17 -12.71
CA ALA A 84 20.49 9.11 -13.80
C ALA A 84 21.79 9.90 -13.60
N ILE A 85 22.09 10.30 -12.36
CA ILE A 85 23.36 10.94 -12.00
C ILE A 85 24.54 10.01 -12.29
N ASN A 86 24.47 8.76 -11.82
CA ASN A 86 25.54 7.77 -12.02
C ASN A 86 25.82 7.47 -13.49
N ARG A 87 24.83 7.63 -14.38
CA ARG A 87 25.00 7.43 -15.83
C ARG A 87 25.66 8.60 -16.55
N VAL A 88 25.61 9.80 -15.99
CA VAL A 88 26.24 11.00 -16.57
C VAL A 88 27.56 11.36 -15.90
N ASP A 89 27.87 10.71 -14.77
CA ASP A 89 29.12 10.88 -14.05
C ASP A 89 30.29 10.26 -14.85
N PRO A 90 31.31 11.06 -15.24
CA PRO A 90 32.45 10.55 -16.01
C PRO A 90 33.31 9.53 -15.27
N ASP A 91 33.24 9.50 -13.93
CA ASP A 91 33.99 8.56 -13.09
C ASP A 91 33.26 7.21 -12.91
N MET A 92 32.02 7.09 -13.40
CA MET A 92 31.18 5.91 -13.28
C MET A 92 30.94 5.25 -14.65
N PRO A 93 30.66 3.93 -14.69
CA PRO A 93 30.31 3.26 -15.92
C PRO A 93 28.94 3.73 -16.42
N ASP A 94 28.84 4.12 -17.69
CA ASP A 94 27.55 4.37 -18.31
C ASP A 94 26.78 3.03 -18.46
N THR A 95 25.68 2.93 -17.72
CA THR A 95 24.77 1.77 -17.72
C THR A 95 23.48 2.06 -18.50
N THR A 96 23.45 3.12 -19.29
CA THR A 96 22.30 3.46 -20.14
C THR A 96 22.20 2.45 -21.28
N PRO A 97 21.03 1.79 -21.47
CA PRO A 97 20.87 0.91 -22.62
C PRO A 97 20.92 1.68 -23.94
N ASP A 98 21.44 1.06 -24.99
CA ASP A 98 21.59 1.68 -26.31
C ASP A 98 20.27 2.31 -26.80
N GLY A 99 20.33 3.60 -27.16
CA GLY A 99 19.18 4.35 -27.66
C GLY A 99 18.10 4.67 -26.63
N LYS A 100 18.37 4.48 -25.33
CA LYS A 100 17.47 4.86 -24.23
C LYS A 100 17.91 6.16 -23.55
N SER A 101 16.97 6.75 -22.81
CA SER A 101 17.24 7.90 -21.94
C SER A 101 18.02 7.47 -20.70
N ILE A 102 18.84 8.37 -20.14
CA ILE A 102 19.52 8.15 -18.85
C ILE A 102 18.55 7.87 -17.69
N TYR A 103 17.27 8.21 -17.85
CA TYR A 103 16.19 7.93 -16.91
C TYR A 103 15.51 6.57 -17.16
N HIS A 104 15.96 5.77 -18.12
CA HIS A 104 15.34 4.49 -18.44
C HIS A 104 15.54 3.47 -17.30
N VAL A 105 14.45 2.87 -16.84
CA VAL A 105 14.45 1.87 -15.77
C VAL A 105 13.70 0.64 -16.28
N GLU A 106 14.30 -0.53 -16.12
CA GLU A 106 13.66 -1.81 -16.44
C GLU A 106 12.56 -2.13 -15.41
N GLU A 107 11.53 -2.84 -15.83
CA GLU A 107 10.37 -3.14 -14.97
C GLU A 107 10.77 -3.86 -13.67
N LEU A 108 11.68 -4.84 -13.75
CA LEU A 108 12.18 -5.56 -12.58
C LEU A 108 12.88 -4.62 -11.59
N GLN A 109 13.72 -3.71 -12.10
CA GLN A 109 14.44 -2.74 -11.27
C GLN A 109 13.45 -1.78 -10.58
N ALA A 110 12.43 -1.33 -11.31
CA ALA A 110 11.39 -0.47 -10.74
C ALA A 110 10.62 -1.20 -9.63
N MET A 111 10.30 -2.48 -9.80
CA MET A 111 9.63 -3.30 -8.78
C MET A 111 10.49 -3.48 -7.53
N GLU A 112 11.79 -3.70 -7.68
CA GLU A 112 12.75 -3.80 -6.58
C GLU A 112 12.84 -2.49 -5.80
N TRP A 113 12.94 -1.35 -6.50
CA TRP A 113 12.96 -0.03 -5.86
C TRP A 113 11.67 0.30 -5.13
N ILE A 114 10.50 -0.04 -5.68
CA ILE A 114 9.22 0.16 -4.98
C ILE A 114 9.19 -0.66 -3.69
N LYS A 115 9.69 -1.91 -3.73
CA LYS A 115 9.77 -2.77 -2.55
C LYS A 115 10.71 -2.20 -1.49
N GLU A 116 11.88 -1.72 -1.88
CA GLU A 116 12.84 -1.06 -0.97
C GLU A 116 12.27 0.22 -0.39
N ALA A 117 11.76 1.12 -1.24
CA ALA A 117 11.18 2.38 -0.82
C ALA A 117 10.01 2.16 0.15
N TRP A 118 9.20 1.10 -0.03
CA TRP A 118 8.15 0.73 0.91
C TRP A 118 8.70 0.27 2.26
N ALA A 119 9.78 -0.51 2.27
CA ALA A 119 10.43 -0.94 3.51
C ALA A 119 11.06 0.22 4.29
N GLU A 120 11.41 1.30 3.60
CA GLU A 120 11.96 2.55 4.16
C GLU A 120 10.85 3.49 4.68
N VAL A 121 9.57 3.28 4.34
CA VAL A 121 8.47 4.09 4.89
C VAL A 121 8.34 3.84 6.39
N ASP A 122 8.67 4.85 7.19
CA ASP A 122 8.61 4.78 8.64
C ASP A 122 7.16 4.61 9.15
N ALA A 123 6.99 3.76 10.17
CA ALA A 123 5.69 3.50 10.78
C ALA A 123 5.04 4.78 11.34
N THR A 124 5.82 5.72 11.86
CA THR A 124 5.34 7.01 12.36
C THR A 124 4.77 7.88 11.24
N VAL A 125 5.30 7.79 10.01
CA VAL A 125 4.72 8.48 8.84
C VAL A 125 3.33 7.93 8.57
N ILE A 126 3.18 6.61 8.59
CA ILE A 126 1.89 5.95 8.43
C ILE A 126 0.94 6.43 9.55
N GLU A 127 1.29 6.30 10.82
CA GLU A 127 0.47 6.73 11.95
C GLU A 127 0.05 8.20 11.86
N ASN A 128 0.96 9.10 11.49
CA ASN A 128 0.67 10.52 11.32
C ASN A 128 -0.31 10.77 10.18
N CYS A 129 -0.20 10.03 9.06
CA CYS A 129 -1.15 10.11 7.96
C CYS A 129 -2.55 9.65 8.39
N PHE A 130 -2.64 8.58 9.18
CA PHE A 130 -3.89 8.10 9.76
C PHE A 130 -4.53 9.14 10.69
N ARG A 131 -3.73 9.69 11.61
CA ARG A 131 -4.18 10.73 12.53
C ARG A 131 -4.67 11.97 11.78
N LYS A 132 -3.95 12.39 10.73
CA LYS A 132 -4.31 13.51 9.87
C LYS A 132 -5.61 13.27 9.09
N ALA A 133 -5.86 12.03 8.69
CA ALA A 133 -7.10 11.61 8.06
C ALA A 133 -8.30 11.53 9.02
N GLY A 134 -8.10 11.85 10.30
CA GLY A 134 -9.14 11.75 11.34
C GLY A 134 -9.40 10.31 11.80
N VAL A 135 -8.55 9.36 11.40
CA VAL A 135 -8.62 7.97 11.84
C VAL A 135 -7.75 7.83 13.08
N VAL A 136 -8.38 7.95 14.25
CA VAL A 136 -7.71 7.87 15.55
C VAL A 136 -7.81 6.43 16.06
N PHE A 137 -6.66 5.82 16.35
CA PHE A 137 -6.61 4.57 17.09
C PHE A 137 -7.01 4.86 18.53
N ALA A 138 -8.01 4.14 19.05
CA ALA A 138 -8.33 4.23 20.47
C ALA A 138 -7.07 3.88 21.28
N ASP A 139 -6.77 4.64 22.33
CA ASP A 139 -5.65 4.31 23.22
C ASP A 139 -5.95 2.96 23.88
N ASP A 140 -5.21 1.92 23.47
CA ASP A 140 -5.21 0.60 24.09
C ASP A 140 -4.63 0.69 25.52
N LYS A 141 -5.44 1.17 26.46
CA LYS A 141 -5.21 0.91 27.88
C LYS A 141 -5.73 -0.49 28.25
N GLU A 142 -5.31 -1.53 27.53
CA GLU A 142 -5.16 -2.85 28.14
C GLU A 142 -4.22 -3.77 27.35
N ASN A 143 -3.21 -4.22 28.08
CA ASN A 143 -2.01 -4.90 27.62
C ASN A 143 -2.31 -6.35 27.20
N LYS A 144 -2.21 -6.70 25.91
CA LYS A 144 -1.87 -8.06 25.46
C LYS A 144 -0.94 -8.00 24.25
N ALA A 145 0.26 -8.57 24.41
CA ALA A 145 1.28 -8.59 23.37
C ALA A 145 0.74 -9.19 22.05
N PRO A 146 1.05 -8.59 20.90
CA PRO A 146 0.63 -9.13 19.61
C PRO A 146 1.29 -10.50 19.36
N PRO A 147 0.58 -11.50 18.80
CA PRO A 147 1.17 -12.77 18.46
C PRO A 147 2.26 -12.60 17.39
N ALA A 148 3.32 -13.41 17.52
CA ALA A 148 4.54 -13.32 16.73
C ALA A 148 4.29 -13.38 15.21
N ARG A 149 4.91 -12.45 14.48
CA ARG A 149 4.90 -12.39 13.02
C ARG A 149 5.49 -13.69 12.43
N ARG A 150 4.66 -14.46 11.72
CA ARG A 150 5.15 -15.40 10.69
C ARG A 150 4.93 -14.75 9.33
N GLY A 151 5.94 -14.85 8.48
CA GLY A 151 6.13 -14.05 7.29
C GLY A 151 4.96 -14.10 6.29
N GLY A 152 4.76 -12.96 5.64
CA GLY A 152 3.73 -12.73 4.64
C GLY A 152 3.38 -11.24 4.62
N TYR A 153 4.05 -10.47 3.77
CA TYR A 153 3.67 -9.08 3.53
C TYR A 153 2.45 -9.09 2.60
N LEU A 154 1.25 -9.02 3.18
CA LEU A 154 0.02 -8.75 2.43
C LEU A 154 -0.77 -7.62 3.09
N PHE A 155 -1.18 -6.71 2.22
CA PHE A 155 -1.79 -5.40 2.42
C PHE A 155 -3.07 -5.43 3.27
N GLY A 156 -3.26 -4.42 4.10
CA GLY A 156 -4.50 -4.20 4.84
C GLY A 156 -4.32 -3.16 5.94
N ILE A 157 -4.94 -2.00 5.76
CA ILE A 157 -5.02 -0.97 6.78
C ILE A 157 -5.89 -1.50 7.93
N TYR A 158 -5.31 -1.63 9.11
CA TYR A 158 -5.96 -2.21 10.27
C TYR A 158 -6.73 -1.16 11.07
N LEU A 159 -8.05 -1.23 11.03
CA LEU A 159 -8.89 -0.74 12.11
C LEU A 159 -9.59 -1.94 12.75
N ARG A 160 -9.22 -2.23 13.99
CA ARG A 160 -9.90 -3.23 14.82
C ARG A 160 -11.30 -2.69 15.10
N CYS A 161 -12.32 -3.39 14.62
CA CYS A 161 -13.70 -3.14 15.05
C CYS A 161 -13.97 -4.13 16.18
N GLU A 162 -14.34 -3.63 17.35
CA GLU A 162 -14.83 -4.44 18.47
C GLU A 162 -16.16 -5.15 18.13
#